data_AF-A0A965PPK6-F1
#
_entry.id   AF-A0A965PPK6-F1
#
_cell.length_a   1.000
_cell.length_b   1.000
_cell.length_c   1.000
_cell.angle_alpha   90.00
_cell.angle_beta   90.00
_cell.angle_gamma   90.00
#
_symmetry.space_group_name_H-M   'P 1'
#
loop_
_entity.id
_entity.type
_entity.pdbx_description
1 polymer ?
#
loop_
_entity_poly.entity_id
_entity_poly.type
_entity_poly.pdbx_seq_one_letter_code
_entity_poly.pdbx_strand_id
1 'polypeptide(L)'
;MAVSKESIRKAGLELSNAEAALRNANDAFKPSKSKPKGLQMGDPGYATARRVQQEAQERVATAKKKLDSLKRTEKQLTASQRAKEQASQVPTVRPAAKVEVTPEVEVKPVSTGGKVDTKSDSSADANKDKGEKPKSKEELYADAIALASKQYNMPDILFKNVESLKVLLQRYVDGKLTDNQLKREIELDPWYRQNSAEIKARYVQLFNYEDLVKTGRAQGTTDYEQQLDGIVRKLQARARELNGVEIPDDQAKLIAKDLYIYNLDDDPAILTERLVRFIRPTAGMIGGIPTTGYAGQALQNYQGLQAIAKANGLKIEDLLPRDATGMPQTAEGILEQLALGKVDINRVAQDARKLAALGQPDYVKDLLGQGYDLDSIYSPYRTAMANTLELDPNTISLSDPALRMGISKEGDMNLYDFERSLRKDNRWQYTQQARGEV
;
A
#
# COMPACT_ATOMS: atom_id res chain seq x y z
N MET A 1 -0.25 12.43 18.38
CA MET A 1 0.01 11.57 19.56
C MET A 1 1.51 11.45 19.75
N ALA A 2 2.06 11.86 20.90
CA ALA A 2 3.45 11.55 21.19
C ALA A 2 3.56 10.03 21.39
N VAL A 3 4.36 9.34 20.57
CA VAL A 3 4.71 7.94 20.84
C VAL A 3 5.47 7.94 22.16
N SER A 4 4.84 7.45 23.22
CA SER A 4 5.51 7.36 24.52
C SER A 4 6.56 6.26 24.45
N LYS A 5 7.71 6.47 25.11
CA LYS A 5 8.71 5.40 25.35
C LYS A 5 8.07 4.14 25.94
N GLU A 6 6.99 4.33 26.70
CA GLU A 6 6.14 3.28 27.24
C GLU A 6 5.41 2.46 26.17
N SER A 7 4.96 3.08 25.07
CA SER A 7 4.36 2.37 23.93
C SER A 7 5.36 1.45 23.23
N ILE A 8 6.60 1.92 23.07
CA ILE A 8 7.70 1.11 22.50
C ILE A 8 8.07 -0.03 23.45
N ARG A 9 8.12 0.24 24.77
CA ARG A 9 8.38 -0.78 25.79
C ARG A 9 7.30 -1.88 25.76
N LYS A 10 6.03 -1.49 25.68
CA LYS A 10 4.89 -2.41 25.60
C LYS A 10 4.94 -3.25 24.32
N ALA A 11 5.22 -2.64 23.17
CA ALA A 11 5.41 -3.38 21.91
C ALA A 11 6.63 -4.33 21.95
N GLY A 12 7.70 -3.95 22.66
CA GLY A 12 8.84 -4.83 22.90
C GLY A 12 8.50 -6.05 23.75
N LEU A 13 7.70 -5.87 24.81
CA LEU A 13 7.18 -6.97 25.62
C LEU A 13 6.23 -7.89 24.82
N GLU A 14 5.37 -7.31 23.98
CA GLU A 14 4.49 -8.07 23.08
C GLU A 14 5.30 -8.94 22.10
N LEU A 15 6.38 -8.40 21.51
CA LEU A 15 7.28 -9.16 20.66
C LEU A 15 7.97 -10.31 21.42
N SER A 16 8.51 -10.02 22.60
CA SER A 16 9.16 -11.04 23.44
C SER A 16 8.20 -12.18 23.81
N ASN A 17 6.94 -11.87 24.11
CA ASN A 17 5.92 -12.87 24.41
C ASN A 17 5.55 -13.70 23.18
N ALA A 18 5.48 -13.07 22.00
CA ALA A 18 5.22 -13.77 20.75
C ALA A 18 6.37 -14.72 20.38
N GLU A 19 7.62 -14.29 20.57
CA GLU A 19 8.81 -15.12 20.33
C GLU A 19 8.86 -16.33 21.29
N ALA A 20 8.50 -16.14 22.56
CA ALA A 20 8.37 -17.23 23.51
C ALA A 20 7.28 -18.24 23.09
N ALA A 21 6.13 -17.76 22.61
CA ALA A 21 5.06 -18.62 22.10
C ALA A 21 5.51 -19.42 20.87
N LEU A 22 6.25 -18.80 19.94
CA LEU A 22 6.82 -19.48 18.78
C LEU A 22 7.85 -20.54 19.18
N ARG A 23 8.71 -20.24 20.16
CA ARG A 23 9.66 -21.20 20.71
C ARG A 23 8.94 -22.43 21.29
N ASN A 24 7.91 -22.22 22.11
CA ASN A 24 7.09 -23.29 22.67
C ASN A 24 6.39 -24.11 21.58
N ALA A 25 5.87 -23.46 20.53
CA ALA A 25 5.26 -24.14 19.40
C ALA A 25 6.28 -24.99 18.61
N ASN A 26 7.51 -24.48 18.43
CA ASN A 26 8.59 -25.22 17.76
C ASN A 26 9.09 -26.41 18.57
N ASP A 27 9.02 -26.35 19.91
CA ASP A 27 9.47 -27.44 20.78
C ASP A 27 8.62 -28.72 20.60
N ALA A 28 7.36 -28.61 20.14
CA ALA A 28 6.54 -29.76 19.79
C ALA A 28 7.12 -30.60 18.64
N PHE A 29 7.94 -30.01 17.77
CA PHE A 29 8.57 -30.66 16.62
C PHE A 29 9.98 -31.16 16.92
N LYS A 30 10.54 -30.87 18.11
CA LYS A 30 11.88 -31.32 18.49
C LYS A 30 11.85 -32.71 19.10
N PRO A 31 12.93 -33.49 18.94
CA PRO A 31 13.14 -34.73 19.67
C PRO A 31 13.01 -34.53 21.19
N SER A 32 12.32 -35.45 21.87
CA SER A 32 12.22 -35.51 23.32
C SER A 32 12.35 -36.96 23.80
N LYS A 33 12.53 -37.17 25.12
CA LYS A 33 12.60 -38.52 25.71
C LYS A 33 11.35 -39.36 25.42
N SER A 34 10.18 -38.74 25.27
CA SER A 34 8.92 -39.42 24.95
C SER A 34 8.61 -39.48 23.46
N LYS A 35 9.29 -38.66 22.63
CA LYS A 35 9.16 -38.64 21.17
C LYS A 35 10.54 -38.40 20.52
N PRO A 36 11.35 -39.45 20.30
CA PRO A 36 12.74 -39.32 19.87
C PRO A 36 12.91 -38.73 18.46
N LYS A 37 11.85 -38.68 17.65
CA LYS A 37 11.86 -38.07 16.31
C LYS A 37 11.15 -36.71 16.23
N GLY A 38 10.62 -36.19 17.34
CA GLY A 38 9.68 -35.07 17.33
C GLY A 38 8.34 -35.45 16.68
N LEU A 39 7.43 -34.48 16.53
CA LEU A 39 6.14 -34.68 15.87
C LEU A 39 6.32 -34.66 14.33
N GLN A 40 5.92 -35.73 13.66
CA GLN A 40 6.06 -35.91 12.21
C GLN A 40 4.72 -35.85 11.46
N MET A 41 4.81 -35.63 10.16
CA MET A 41 3.65 -35.62 9.28
C MET A 41 2.98 -37.02 9.30
N GLY A 42 1.72 -37.07 9.71
CA GLY A 42 0.98 -38.33 9.93
C GLY A 42 0.73 -38.65 11.42
N ASP A 43 1.46 -38.02 12.33
CA ASP A 43 1.22 -38.19 13.77
C ASP A 43 -0.13 -37.55 14.19
N PRO A 44 -0.89 -38.20 15.10
CA PRO A 44 -2.02 -37.57 15.75
C PRO A 44 -1.61 -36.24 16.41
N GLY A 45 -2.23 -35.15 15.98
CA GLY A 45 -1.94 -33.79 16.47
C GLY A 45 -0.94 -32.99 15.64
N TYR A 46 -0.32 -33.56 14.59
CA TYR A 46 0.59 -32.82 13.70
C TYR A 46 -0.07 -31.58 13.08
N ALA A 47 -1.28 -31.73 12.52
CA ALA A 47 -2.01 -30.61 11.92
C ALA A 47 -2.29 -29.49 12.93
N THR A 48 -2.68 -29.85 14.15
CA THR A 48 -2.94 -28.88 15.23
C THR A 48 -1.66 -28.17 15.66
N ALA A 49 -0.56 -28.90 15.88
CA ALA A 49 0.73 -28.31 16.23
C ALA A 49 1.26 -27.39 15.13
N ARG A 50 1.05 -27.76 13.85
CA ARG A 50 1.47 -26.94 12.70
C ARG A 50 0.67 -25.65 12.60
N ARG A 51 -0.65 -25.71 12.87
CA ARG A 51 -1.50 -24.51 12.94
C ARG A 51 -1.06 -23.58 14.07
N VAL A 52 -0.77 -24.10 15.26
CA VAL A 52 -0.27 -23.31 16.40
C VAL A 52 1.09 -22.67 16.08
N GLN A 53 1.98 -23.38 15.37
CA GLN A 53 3.25 -22.83 14.91
C GLN A 53 3.06 -21.67 13.93
N GLN A 54 2.15 -21.81 12.95
CA GLN A 54 1.82 -20.76 11.99
C GLN A 54 1.22 -19.52 12.68
N GLU A 55 0.24 -19.71 13.57
CA GLU A 55 -0.35 -18.62 14.36
C GLU A 55 0.71 -17.89 15.20
N ALA A 56 1.67 -18.62 15.78
CA ALA A 56 2.77 -18.01 16.53
C ALA A 56 3.74 -17.23 15.62
N GLN A 57 4.03 -17.70 14.40
CA GLN A 57 4.83 -16.98 13.41
C GLN A 57 4.16 -15.66 12.99
N GLU A 58 2.84 -15.69 12.73
CA GLU A 58 2.07 -14.50 12.39
C GLU A 58 2.05 -13.47 13.51
N ARG A 59 1.93 -13.92 14.77
CA ARG A 59 2.01 -13.05 15.96
C ARG A 59 3.37 -12.36 16.07
N VAL A 60 4.47 -13.09 15.85
CA VAL A 60 5.82 -12.51 15.83
C VAL A 60 5.95 -11.47 14.72
N ALA A 61 5.51 -11.79 13.50
CA ALA A 61 5.57 -10.87 12.37
C ALA A 61 4.77 -9.58 12.63
N THR A 62 3.57 -9.70 13.21
CA THR A 62 2.70 -8.57 13.55
C THR A 62 3.32 -7.70 14.66
N ALA A 63 3.81 -8.33 15.75
CA ALA A 63 4.44 -7.61 16.85
C ALA A 63 5.71 -6.88 16.40
N LYS A 64 6.51 -7.49 15.52
CA LYS A 64 7.71 -6.88 14.95
C LYS A 64 7.37 -5.67 14.09
N LYS A 65 6.40 -5.79 13.18
CA LYS A 65 5.92 -4.65 12.35
C LYS A 65 5.43 -3.48 13.22
N LYS A 66 4.71 -3.78 14.31
CA LYS A 66 4.22 -2.77 15.27
C LYS A 66 5.37 -2.08 16.02
N LEU A 67 6.38 -2.84 16.46
CA LEU A 67 7.55 -2.26 17.13
C LEU A 67 8.36 -1.36 16.17
N ASP A 68 8.57 -1.82 14.93
CA ASP A 68 9.32 -1.08 13.93
C ASP A 68 8.60 0.22 13.51
N SER A 69 7.27 0.20 13.38
CA SER A 69 6.50 1.40 13.09
C SER A 69 6.60 2.43 14.21
N LEU A 70 6.48 2.00 15.48
CA LEU A 70 6.62 2.89 16.64
C LEU A 70 8.02 3.52 16.74
N LYS A 71 9.08 2.73 16.50
CA LYS A 71 10.47 3.24 16.48
C LYS A 71 10.71 4.24 15.36
N ARG A 72 10.12 4.03 14.17
CA ARG A 72 10.19 4.99 13.05
C ARG A 72 9.52 6.31 13.41
N THR A 73 8.33 6.25 14.00
CA THR A 73 7.59 7.44 14.44
C THR A 73 8.34 8.21 15.54
N GLU A 74 8.96 7.52 16.51
CA GLU A 74 9.81 8.16 17.53
C GLU A 74 11.00 8.88 16.89
N LYS A 75 11.73 8.22 15.97
CA LYS A 75 12.87 8.82 15.25
C LYS A 75 12.48 10.08 14.47
N GLN A 76 11.31 10.07 13.81
CA GLN A 76 10.79 11.23 13.08
C GLN A 76 10.41 12.39 14.02
N LEU A 77 9.83 12.08 15.18
CA LEU A 77 9.51 13.08 16.20
C LEU A 77 10.79 13.72 16.76
N THR A 78 11.82 12.93 17.08
CA THR A 78 13.09 13.45 17.59
C THR A 78 13.82 14.30 16.55
N ALA A 79 13.81 13.89 15.27
CA ALA A 79 14.39 14.68 14.18
C ALA A 79 13.65 16.02 13.99
N SER A 80 12.32 16.01 14.07
CA SER A 80 11.49 17.21 13.97
C SER A 80 11.71 18.17 15.16
N GLN A 81 11.95 17.63 16.36
CA GLN A 81 12.28 18.43 17.54
C GLN A 81 13.66 19.09 17.42
N ARG A 82 14.69 18.33 16.98
CA ARG A 82 16.04 18.89 16.74
C ARG A 82 16.05 19.96 15.64
N ALA A 83 15.27 19.77 14.57
CA ALA A 83 15.14 20.77 13.52
C ALA A 83 14.50 22.07 14.03
N LYS A 84 13.53 21.98 14.97
CA LYS A 84 12.94 23.17 15.62
C LYS A 84 13.90 23.86 16.59
N GLU A 85 14.70 23.12 17.33
CA GLU A 85 15.75 23.68 18.20
C GLU A 85 16.84 24.40 17.40
N GLN A 86 17.25 23.85 16.26
CA GLN A 86 18.21 24.50 15.35
C GLN A 86 17.62 25.75 14.67
N ALA A 87 16.34 25.73 14.28
CA ALA A 87 15.67 26.89 13.72
C ALA A 87 15.43 28.03 14.74
N SER A 88 15.51 27.75 16.04
CA SER A 88 15.37 28.74 17.11
C SER A 88 16.69 29.43 17.50
N GLN A 89 17.83 28.96 16.96
CA GLN A 89 19.13 29.60 17.14
C GLN A 89 19.40 30.55 15.96
N VAL A 90 18.95 31.80 16.09
CA VAL A 90 19.29 32.88 15.15
C VAL A 90 20.78 33.22 15.29
N PRO A 91 21.57 33.25 14.21
CA PRO A 91 22.92 33.80 14.26
C PRO A 91 22.84 35.32 14.48
N THR A 92 23.46 35.81 15.54
CA THR A 92 23.60 37.25 15.78
C THR A 92 24.55 37.83 14.72
N VAL A 93 24.00 38.41 13.65
CA VAL A 93 24.79 39.07 12.62
C VAL A 93 25.30 40.39 13.17
N ARG A 94 26.64 40.52 13.22
CA ARG A 94 27.40 41.71 13.60
C ARG A 94 27.23 42.79 12.51
N PRO A 95 27.01 44.08 12.83
CA PRO A 95 26.85 45.12 11.82
C PRO A 95 28.21 45.41 11.16
N ALA A 96 28.27 45.30 9.83
CA ALA A 96 29.40 45.74 9.02
C ALA A 96 29.25 47.22 8.64
N ALA A 97 30.41 47.86 8.49
CA ALA A 97 30.63 49.29 8.46
C ALA A 97 30.07 50.05 7.25
N LYS A 98 29.84 51.35 7.50
CA LYS A 98 29.65 52.43 6.53
C LYS A 98 30.61 52.34 5.34
N VAL A 99 30.06 52.46 4.14
CA VAL A 99 30.78 53.05 3.00
C VAL A 99 29.90 54.18 2.44
N GLU A 100 30.53 55.34 2.38
CA GLU A 100 30.03 56.65 1.99
C GLU A 100 30.50 56.90 0.55
N VAL A 101 29.57 57.09 -0.40
CA VAL A 101 29.84 57.77 -1.68
C VAL A 101 28.55 58.44 -2.18
N THR A 102 28.51 59.77 -2.06
CA THR A 102 27.79 60.74 -2.92
C THR A 102 28.72 61.15 -4.08
N PRO A 103 28.28 61.79 -5.20
CA PRO A 103 27.34 62.93 -5.19
C PRO A 103 26.41 63.09 -6.44
N GLU A 104 25.35 63.91 -6.33
CA GLU A 104 25.06 65.15 -7.11
C GLU A 104 24.39 64.92 -8.51
N VAL A 105 23.32 65.59 -8.99
CA VAL A 105 22.88 67.01 -8.97
C VAL A 105 21.38 67.11 -9.41
N GLU A 106 20.57 67.95 -8.71
CA GLU A 106 19.43 68.85 -9.12
C GLU A 106 18.27 68.44 -10.09
N VAL A 107 17.02 68.97 -10.09
CA VAL A 107 16.31 70.11 -9.43
C VAL A 107 14.82 69.73 -9.19
N LYS A 108 14.24 70.34 -8.15
CA LYS A 108 12.83 70.48 -7.67
C LYS A 108 11.87 71.28 -8.61
N PRO A 109 10.65 71.72 -8.19
CA PRO A 109 9.55 71.14 -7.37
C PRO A 109 8.13 71.40 -7.95
N VAL A 110 7.06 70.78 -7.40
CA VAL A 110 5.79 71.47 -7.05
C VAL A 110 5.15 70.75 -5.85
N SER A 111 4.77 71.55 -4.84
CA SER A 111 4.01 71.16 -3.65
C SER A 111 2.54 71.55 -3.77
N THR A 112 1.67 70.80 -3.09
CA THR A 112 0.57 71.28 -2.20
C THR A 112 0.01 70.01 -1.53
N GLY A 113 -0.16 69.87 -0.22
CA GLY A 113 -0.40 70.85 0.84
C GLY A 113 -1.78 70.56 1.44
N GLY A 114 -1.83 69.88 2.58
CA GLY A 114 -3.07 69.60 3.31
C GLY A 114 -2.79 68.92 4.65
N LYS A 115 -2.81 69.73 5.71
CA LYS A 115 -2.30 69.52 7.07
C LYS A 115 -3.47 69.43 8.05
N VAL A 116 -3.45 68.49 9.01
CA VAL A 116 -4.00 68.62 10.39
C VAL A 116 -3.26 67.58 11.24
N ASP A 117 -2.22 67.91 12.01
CA ASP A 117 -2.18 68.49 13.37
C ASP A 117 -2.78 67.63 14.51
N THR A 118 -1.83 66.97 15.21
CA THR A 118 -1.61 66.90 16.67
C THR A 118 -2.33 65.92 17.62
N LYS A 119 -1.45 65.39 18.49
CA LYS A 119 -1.60 64.97 19.90
C LYS A 119 -1.94 63.51 20.20
N SER A 120 -0.85 62.75 20.36
CA SER A 120 -0.52 62.01 21.58
C SER A 120 -1.24 62.56 22.83
N ASP A 121 -2.14 61.77 23.39
CA ASP A 121 -2.40 61.75 24.82
C ASP A 121 -2.39 60.30 25.30
N SER A 122 -1.38 60.00 26.10
CA SER A 122 -1.33 58.87 27.01
C SER A 122 -2.32 59.14 28.15
N SER A 123 -3.49 58.51 28.09
CA SER A 123 -4.35 58.34 29.26
C SER A 123 -4.40 56.86 29.62
N ALA A 124 -3.66 56.51 30.66
CA ALA A 124 -3.96 55.37 31.49
C ALA A 124 -5.38 55.55 32.03
N ASP A 125 -6.35 54.89 31.41
CA ASP A 125 -7.70 54.81 31.97
C ASP A 125 -7.82 53.48 32.71
N ALA A 126 -7.58 53.59 34.02
CA ALA A 126 -7.92 52.60 35.01
C ALA A 126 -9.44 52.47 35.04
N ASN A 127 -9.99 51.64 34.16
CA ASN A 127 -11.40 51.30 34.24
C ASN A 127 -11.59 50.31 35.38
N LYS A 128 -11.97 50.88 36.52
CA LYS A 128 -12.56 50.25 37.69
C LYS A 128 -13.42 49.04 37.29
N ASP A 129 -12.90 47.89 37.69
CA ASP A 129 -13.58 46.76 38.31
C ASP A 129 -14.97 47.15 38.85
N LYS A 130 -15.97 47.11 37.96
CA LYS A 130 -17.34 46.83 38.34
C LYS A 130 -17.42 45.33 38.36
N GLY A 131 -17.49 44.76 39.56
CA GLY A 131 -17.47 43.32 39.80
C GLY A 131 -18.46 42.57 38.90
N GLU A 132 -17.97 42.12 37.74
CA GLU A 132 -18.52 40.96 37.08
C GLU A 132 -18.28 39.80 38.03
N LYS A 133 -19.37 39.15 38.46
CA LYS A 133 -19.24 37.90 39.20
C LYS A 133 -18.28 36.99 38.42
N PRO A 134 -17.30 36.35 39.08
CA PRO A 134 -16.45 35.38 38.42
C PRO A 134 -17.35 34.33 37.76
N LYS A 135 -17.17 34.14 36.45
CA LYS A 135 -17.98 33.21 35.65
C LYS A 135 -17.90 31.82 36.27
N SER A 136 -19.03 31.12 36.30
CA SER A 136 -19.07 29.72 36.71
C SER A 136 -18.28 28.84 35.74
N LYS A 137 -17.90 27.63 36.17
CA LYS A 137 -17.21 26.67 35.29
C LYS A 137 -18.08 26.30 34.08
N GLU A 138 -19.38 26.23 34.28
CA GLU A 138 -20.38 25.96 33.25
C GLU A 138 -20.46 27.10 32.22
N GLU A 139 -20.42 28.36 32.68
CA GLU A 139 -20.37 29.53 31.80
C GLU A 139 -19.06 29.57 30.99
N LEU A 140 -17.92 29.31 31.63
CA LEU A 140 -16.63 29.21 30.94
C LEU A 140 -16.64 28.08 29.90
N TYR A 141 -17.21 26.93 30.22
CA TYR A 141 -17.35 25.84 29.26
C TYR A 141 -18.17 26.28 28.04
N ALA A 142 -19.35 26.87 28.26
CA ALA A 142 -20.23 27.33 27.19
C ALA A 142 -19.54 28.38 26.30
N ASP A 143 -18.82 29.33 26.90
CA ASP A 143 -18.06 30.36 26.18
C ASP A 143 -16.95 29.74 25.33
N ALA A 144 -16.20 28.77 25.88
CA ALA A 144 -15.14 28.08 25.14
C ALA A 144 -15.69 27.34 23.91
N ILE A 145 -16.80 26.63 24.07
CA ILE A 145 -17.45 25.91 22.97
C ILE A 145 -18.00 26.89 21.93
N ALA A 146 -18.63 27.99 22.35
CA ALA A 146 -19.17 28.99 21.43
C ALA A 146 -18.06 29.68 20.63
N LEU A 147 -16.96 30.03 21.29
CA LEU A 147 -15.76 30.60 20.68
C LEU A 147 -15.13 29.62 19.68
N ALA A 148 -14.93 28.37 20.08
CA ALA A 148 -14.31 27.35 19.24
C ALA A 148 -15.19 26.98 18.03
N SER A 149 -16.51 26.88 18.24
CA SER A 149 -17.47 26.62 17.17
C SER A 149 -17.50 27.76 16.16
N LYS A 150 -17.57 29.01 16.63
CA LYS A 150 -17.63 30.20 15.78
C LYS A 150 -16.34 30.43 14.99
N GLN A 151 -15.18 30.26 15.62
CA GLN A 151 -13.90 30.66 15.03
C GLN A 151 -13.20 29.52 14.27
N TYR A 152 -13.44 28.26 14.66
CA TYR A 152 -12.70 27.12 14.14
C TYR A 152 -13.60 25.99 13.60
N ASN A 153 -14.93 26.21 13.55
CA ASN A 153 -15.92 25.16 13.24
C ASN A 153 -15.73 23.91 14.11
N MET A 154 -15.40 24.13 15.39
CA MET A 154 -15.02 23.08 16.33
C MET A 154 -16.11 22.88 17.39
N PRO A 155 -17.08 21.99 17.13
CA PRO A 155 -18.13 21.67 18.09
C PRO A 155 -17.59 20.92 19.31
N ASP A 156 -18.38 20.93 20.38
CA ASP A 156 -18.14 20.23 21.65
C ASP A 156 -17.66 18.77 21.49
N ILE A 157 -18.24 18.06 20.52
CA ILE A 157 -17.91 16.65 20.28
C ILE A 157 -16.42 16.42 19.96
N LEU A 158 -15.72 17.40 19.38
CA LEU A 158 -14.27 17.31 19.14
C LEU A 158 -13.48 17.38 20.45
N PHE A 159 -13.87 18.26 21.37
CA PHE A 159 -13.24 18.35 22.69
C PHE A 159 -13.45 17.10 23.54
N LYS A 160 -14.57 16.39 23.36
CA LYS A 160 -14.85 15.13 24.07
C LYS A 160 -13.98 13.97 23.59
N ASN A 161 -13.64 13.93 22.30
CA ASN A 161 -13.02 12.78 21.65
C ASN A 161 -11.55 13.00 21.26
N VAL A 162 -11.07 14.26 21.20
CA VAL A 162 -9.67 14.59 20.93
C VAL A 162 -8.99 15.02 22.23
N GLU A 163 -8.12 14.15 22.74
CA GLU A 163 -7.51 14.31 24.07
C GLU A 163 -6.76 15.64 24.25
N SER A 164 -6.02 16.09 23.24
CA SER A 164 -5.27 17.35 23.34
C SER A 164 -6.20 18.56 23.44
N LEU A 165 -7.29 18.59 22.68
CA LEU A 165 -8.33 19.61 22.76
C LEU A 165 -9.06 19.54 24.11
N LYS A 166 -9.38 18.34 24.60
CA LYS A 166 -9.98 18.12 25.92
C LYS A 166 -9.17 18.77 27.04
N VAL A 167 -7.85 18.57 27.01
CA VAL A 167 -6.92 19.16 28.00
C VAL A 167 -6.92 20.68 27.91
N LEU A 168 -6.97 21.26 26.71
CA LEU A 168 -7.07 22.72 26.54
C LEU A 168 -8.37 23.27 27.12
N LEU A 169 -9.50 22.61 26.85
CA LEU A 169 -10.80 23.00 27.41
C LEU A 169 -10.80 22.92 28.94
N GLN A 170 -10.25 21.85 29.51
CA GLN A 170 -10.15 21.72 30.97
C GLN A 170 -9.28 22.83 31.59
N ARG A 171 -8.15 23.16 30.99
CA ARG A 171 -7.30 24.28 31.46
C ARG A 171 -8.04 25.61 31.41
N TYR A 172 -8.83 25.86 30.37
CA TYR A 172 -9.64 27.07 30.25
C TYR A 172 -10.75 27.14 31.30
N VAL A 173 -11.51 26.06 31.47
CA VAL A 173 -12.59 25.97 32.47
C VAL A 173 -12.07 26.08 33.91
N ASP A 174 -10.83 25.64 34.17
CA ASP A 174 -10.15 25.84 35.44
C ASP A 174 -9.55 27.25 35.63
N GLY A 175 -9.80 28.18 34.70
CA GLY A 175 -9.31 29.56 34.77
C GLY A 175 -7.81 29.72 34.50
N LYS A 176 -7.15 28.69 33.95
CA LYS A 176 -5.70 28.70 33.66
C LYS A 176 -5.36 29.28 32.29
N LEU A 177 -6.37 29.59 31.48
CA LEU A 177 -6.23 30.19 30.15
C LEU A 177 -7.25 31.33 30.00
N THR A 178 -6.82 32.42 29.38
CA THR A 178 -7.72 33.47 28.87
C THR A 178 -8.26 33.10 27.50
N ASP A 179 -9.29 33.80 27.01
CA ASP A 179 -9.88 33.59 25.68
C ASP A 179 -8.83 33.65 24.56
N ASN A 180 -7.94 34.64 24.63
CA ASN A 180 -6.85 34.80 23.66
C ASN A 180 -5.83 33.67 23.73
N GLN A 181 -5.57 33.15 24.93
CA GLN A 181 -4.68 32.00 25.11
C GLN A 181 -5.34 30.71 24.60
N LEU A 182 -6.64 30.51 24.84
CA LEU A 182 -7.38 29.35 24.32
C LEU A 182 -7.35 29.34 22.79
N LYS A 183 -7.65 30.47 22.13
CA LYS A 183 -7.55 30.61 20.66
C LYS A 183 -6.18 30.21 20.13
N ARG A 184 -5.14 30.79 20.72
CA ARG A 184 -3.75 30.52 20.33
C ARG A 184 -3.37 29.06 20.56
N GLU A 185 -3.76 28.47 21.68
CA GLU A 185 -3.45 27.08 22.01
C GLU A 185 -4.19 26.10 21.09
N ILE A 186 -5.44 26.39 20.69
CA ILE A 186 -6.17 25.62 19.67
C ILE A 186 -5.44 25.69 18.33
N GLU A 187 -4.99 26.87 17.90
CA GLU A 187 -4.24 27.03 16.65
C GLU A 187 -2.87 26.32 16.68
N LEU A 188 -2.28 26.17 17.86
CA LEU A 188 -1.01 25.46 18.07
C LEU A 188 -1.20 23.96 18.30
N ASP A 189 -2.44 23.50 18.53
CA ASP A 189 -2.73 22.10 18.82
C ASP A 189 -2.28 21.19 17.65
N PRO A 190 -1.51 20.12 17.92
CA PRO A 190 -0.99 19.26 16.87
C PRO A 190 -2.08 18.61 16.02
N TRP A 191 -3.20 18.20 16.62
CA TRP A 191 -4.30 17.59 15.89
C TRP A 191 -5.01 18.63 15.03
N TYR A 192 -5.24 19.84 15.56
CA TYR A 192 -5.84 20.92 14.79
C TYR A 192 -4.99 21.32 13.58
N ARG A 193 -3.67 21.42 13.75
CA ARG A 193 -2.75 21.80 12.67
C ARG A 193 -2.56 20.72 11.62
N GLN A 194 -2.64 19.45 12.01
CA GLN A 194 -2.43 18.33 11.10
C GLN A 194 -3.61 18.10 10.16
N ASN A 195 -4.83 18.45 10.58
CA ASN A 195 -6.05 18.12 9.85
C ASN A 195 -6.61 19.33 9.08
N SER A 196 -7.02 19.09 7.83
CA SER A 196 -7.74 20.08 7.03
C SER A 196 -9.14 20.35 7.59
N ALA A 197 -9.81 21.40 7.09
CA ALA A 197 -11.19 21.69 7.47
C ALA A 197 -12.13 20.51 7.15
N GLU A 198 -11.96 19.89 5.98
CA GLU A 198 -12.72 18.71 5.56
C GLU A 198 -12.51 17.52 6.52
N ILE A 199 -11.25 17.17 6.83
CA ILE A 199 -10.96 16.06 7.74
C ILE A 199 -11.56 16.31 9.13
N LYS A 200 -11.50 17.56 9.63
CA LYS A 200 -12.15 17.95 10.90
C LYS A 200 -13.66 17.73 10.84
N ALA A 201 -14.32 18.14 9.76
CA ALA A 201 -15.76 17.92 9.57
C ALA A 201 -16.12 16.42 9.56
N ARG A 202 -15.29 15.59 8.92
CA ARG A 202 -15.46 14.13 8.90
C ARG A 202 -15.31 13.49 10.28
N TYR A 203 -14.37 13.96 11.10
CA TYR A 203 -14.27 13.54 12.50
C TYR A 203 -15.50 13.93 13.32
N VAL A 204 -16.08 15.12 13.09
CA VAL A 204 -17.34 15.52 13.73
C VAL A 204 -18.46 14.54 13.37
N GLN A 205 -18.61 14.20 12.08
CA GLN A 205 -19.62 13.24 11.63
C GLN A 205 -19.40 11.85 12.25
N LEU A 206 -18.15 11.38 12.28
CA LEU A 206 -17.78 10.10 12.91
C LEU A 206 -18.12 10.08 14.40
N PHE A 207 -17.72 11.09 15.17
CA PHE A 207 -17.95 11.10 16.61
C PHE A 207 -19.43 11.27 16.96
N ASN A 208 -20.18 12.06 16.18
CA ASN A 208 -21.63 12.14 16.31
C ASN A 208 -22.27 10.77 16.08
N TYR A 209 -21.84 10.04 15.05
CA TYR A 209 -22.29 8.68 14.80
C TYR A 209 -21.94 7.73 15.96
N GLU A 210 -20.70 7.75 16.45
CA GLU A 210 -20.26 6.89 17.56
C GLU A 210 -21.06 7.15 18.85
N ASP A 211 -21.44 8.40 19.13
CA ASP A 211 -22.34 8.74 20.24
C ASP A 211 -23.79 8.26 20.00
N LEU A 212 -24.30 8.35 18.77
CA LEU A 212 -25.59 7.77 18.41
C LEU A 212 -25.60 6.24 18.59
N VAL A 213 -24.51 5.55 18.23
CA VAL A 213 -24.36 4.12 18.47
C VAL A 213 -24.38 3.80 19.96
N LYS A 214 -23.58 4.51 20.77
CA LYS A 214 -23.53 4.32 22.24
C LYS A 214 -24.89 4.53 22.90
N THR A 215 -25.69 5.45 22.37
CA THR A 215 -27.03 5.77 22.91
C THR A 215 -28.15 4.93 22.31
N GLY A 216 -27.84 3.98 21.41
CA GLY A 216 -28.84 3.14 20.75
C GLY A 216 -29.73 3.90 19.76
N ARG A 217 -29.27 5.06 19.27
CA ARG A 217 -30.01 5.96 18.36
C ARG A 217 -29.48 5.95 16.92
N ALA A 218 -28.43 5.19 16.62
CA ALA A 218 -27.98 4.99 15.26
C ALA A 218 -29.01 4.14 14.49
N GLN A 219 -29.60 4.72 13.44
CA GLN A 219 -30.69 4.12 12.67
C GLN A 219 -30.30 3.77 11.22
N GLY A 220 -29.04 3.91 10.82
CA GLY A 220 -28.62 3.69 9.43
C GLY A 220 -28.86 4.89 8.51
N THR A 221 -29.31 6.03 9.04
CA THR A 221 -29.79 7.17 8.25
C THR A 221 -28.92 8.41 8.36
N THR A 222 -27.88 8.40 9.19
CA THR A 222 -26.98 9.55 9.34
C THR A 222 -26.17 9.80 8.08
N ASP A 223 -25.76 11.05 7.84
CA ASP A 223 -24.88 11.41 6.71
C ASP A 223 -23.60 10.56 6.70
N TYR A 224 -23.02 10.32 7.87
CA TYR A 224 -21.84 9.45 8.03
C TYR A 224 -22.11 8.03 7.52
N GLU A 225 -23.23 7.41 7.94
CA GLU A 225 -23.59 6.06 7.50
C GLU A 225 -23.82 6.00 5.98
N GLN A 226 -24.55 6.97 5.42
CA GLN A 226 -24.81 7.02 3.98
C GLN A 226 -23.54 7.21 3.14
N GLN A 227 -22.63 8.07 3.59
CA GLN A 227 -21.34 8.28 2.95
C GLN A 227 -20.48 7.02 3.04
N LEU A 228 -20.41 6.41 4.23
CA LEU A 228 -19.68 5.17 4.45
C LEU A 228 -20.19 4.05 3.52
N ASP A 229 -21.51 3.88 3.39
CA ASP A 229 -22.12 2.92 2.47
C ASP A 229 -21.80 3.24 1.00
N GLY A 230 -21.71 4.52 0.64
CA GLY A 230 -21.23 4.96 -0.66
C GLY A 230 -19.80 4.48 -0.94
N ILE A 231 -18.91 4.65 0.03
CA ILE A 231 -17.51 4.20 -0.07
C ILE A 231 -17.42 2.68 -0.12
N VAL A 232 -18.22 1.96 0.69
CA VAL A 232 -18.32 0.50 0.63
C VAL A 232 -18.74 0.04 -0.76
N ARG A 233 -19.76 0.67 -1.37
CA ARG A 233 -20.17 0.33 -2.75
C ARG A 233 -19.06 0.57 -3.77
N LYS A 234 -18.30 1.67 -3.66
CA LYS A 234 -17.12 1.93 -4.51
C LYS A 234 -16.06 0.83 -4.34
N LEU A 235 -15.76 0.46 -3.09
CA LEU A 235 -14.81 -0.62 -2.78
C LEU A 235 -15.27 -1.97 -3.35
N GLN A 236 -16.54 -2.33 -3.18
CA GLN A 236 -17.09 -3.58 -3.72
C GLN A 236 -17.06 -3.60 -5.25
N ALA A 237 -17.41 -2.49 -5.90
CA ALA A 237 -17.31 -2.37 -7.35
C ALA A 237 -15.87 -2.57 -7.83
N ARG A 238 -14.91 -1.88 -7.20
CA ARG A 238 -13.50 -2.01 -7.55
C ARG A 238 -12.94 -3.40 -7.23
N ALA A 239 -13.39 -4.04 -6.16
CA ALA A 239 -13.00 -5.42 -5.82
C ALA A 239 -13.48 -6.42 -6.88
N ARG A 240 -14.73 -6.27 -7.37
CA ARG A 240 -15.26 -7.08 -8.47
C ARG A 240 -14.47 -6.89 -9.76
N GLU A 241 -14.08 -5.66 -10.08
CA GLU A 241 -13.21 -5.39 -11.24
C GLU A 241 -11.84 -6.07 -11.11
N LEU A 242 -11.19 -5.94 -9.96
CA LEU A 242 -9.83 -6.45 -9.73
C LEU A 242 -9.79 -7.98 -9.61
N ASN A 243 -10.68 -8.55 -8.80
CA ASN A 243 -10.60 -9.92 -8.31
C ASN A 243 -11.77 -10.80 -8.78
N GLY A 244 -12.78 -10.22 -9.44
CA GLY A 244 -14.01 -10.91 -9.82
C GLY A 244 -14.93 -11.29 -8.65
N VAL A 245 -14.59 -10.90 -7.42
CA VAL A 245 -15.38 -11.18 -6.21
C VAL A 245 -15.44 -9.95 -5.31
N GLU A 246 -16.49 -9.90 -4.50
CA GLU A 246 -16.64 -8.93 -3.43
C GLU A 246 -15.72 -9.26 -2.26
N ILE A 247 -15.31 -8.21 -1.54
CA ILE A 247 -14.62 -8.38 -0.26
C ILE A 247 -15.66 -8.53 0.86
N PRO A 248 -15.32 -9.19 1.99
CA PRO A 248 -16.23 -9.29 3.12
C PRO A 248 -16.70 -7.90 3.60
N ASP A 249 -18.00 -7.76 3.88
CA ASP A 249 -18.62 -6.46 4.20
C ASP A 249 -18.03 -5.79 5.44
N ASP A 250 -17.65 -6.58 6.45
CA ASP A 250 -16.96 -6.10 7.65
C ASP A 250 -15.60 -5.47 7.29
N GLN A 251 -14.85 -6.11 6.41
CA GLN A 251 -13.57 -5.58 5.91
C GLN A 251 -13.77 -4.37 5.02
N ALA A 252 -14.80 -4.38 4.16
CA ALA A 252 -15.15 -3.24 3.33
C ALA A 252 -15.47 -2.01 4.18
N LYS A 253 -16.26 -2.17 5.26
CA LYS A 253 -16.59 -1.10 6.21
C LYS A 253 -15.37 -0.58 6.95
N LEU A 254 -14.44 -1.45 7.35
CA LEU A 254 -13.18 -1.03 7.99
C LEU A 254 -12.31 -0.19 7.05
N ILE A 255 -12.16 -0.61 5.79
CA ILE A 255 -11.43 0.15 4.77
C ILE A 255 -12.16 1.46 4.48
N ALA A 256 -13.48 1.43 4.33
CA ALA A 256 -14.29 2.61 4.07
C ALA A 256 -14.15 3.66 5.16
N LYS A 257 -14.11 3.24 6.44
CA LYS A 257 -13.87 4.16 7.58
C LYS A 257 -12.50 4.83 7.47
N ASP A 258 -11.46 4.08 7.14
CA ASP A 258 -10.10 4.60 6.93
C ASP A 258 -10.06 5.63 5.78
N LEU A 259 -10.60 5.27 4.62
CA LEU A 259 -10.67 6.16 3.45
C LEU A 259 -11.47 7.42 3.75
N TYR A 260 -12.57 7.28 4.47
CA TYR A 260 -13.42 8.38 4.88
C TYR A 260 -12.66 9.40 5.74
N ILE A 261 -12.05 8.96 6.86
CA ILE A 261 -11.38 9.87 7.81
C ILE A 261 -10.16 10.56 7.21
N TYR A 262 -9.49 9.94 6.24
CA TYR A 262 -8.33 10.52 5.56
C TYR A 262 -8.70 11.25 4.27
N ASN A 263 -9.98 11.32 3.91
CA ASN A 263 -10.46 11.93 2.68
C ASN A 263 -9.76 11.36 1.42
N LEU A 264 -9.69 10.03 1.35
CA LEU A 264 -9.03 9.27 0.27
C LEU A 264 -10.02 8.41 -0.53
N ASP A 265 -11.31 8.55 -0.29
CA ASP A 265 -12.33 7.67 -0.85
C ASP A 265 -12.68 7.92 -2.33
N ASP A 266 -12.12 8.98 -2.92
CA ASP A 266 -12.25 9.33 -4.34
C ASP A 266 -11.00 8.98 -5.17
N ASP A 267 -9.91 8.53 -4.55
CA ASP A 267 -8.68 8.20 -5.26
C ASP A 267 -8.66 6.73 -5.73
N PRO A 268 -8.80 6.45 -7.04
CA PRO A 268 -8.85 5.07 -7.55
C PRO A 268 -7.54 4.29 -7.32
N ALA A 269 -6.38 4.98 -7.22
CA ALA A 269 -5.11 4.34 -6.93
C ALA A 269 -5.07 3.88 -5.47
N ILE A 270 -5.55 4.69 -4.53
CA ILE A 270 -5.64 4.31 -3.11
C ILE A 270 -6.64 3.17 -2.92
N LEU A 271 -7.80 3.22 -3.58
CA LEU A 271 -8.77 2.11 -3.57
C LEU A 271 -8.11 0.81 -4.04
N THR A 272 -7.38 0.87 -5.15
CA THR A 272 -6.64 -0.28 -5.69
C THR A 272 -5.60 -0.77 -4.68
N GLU A 273 -4.79 0.12 -4.08
CA GLU A 273 -3.80 -0.22 -3.05
C GLU A 273 -4.42 -0.95 -1.84
N ARG A 274 -5.61 -0.52 -1.41
CA ARG A 274 -6.33 -1.19 -0.32
C ARG A 274 -6.88 -2.55 -0.72
N LEU A 275 -7.09 -2.79 -2.02
CA LEU A 275 -7.76 -3.98 -2.53
C LEU A 275 -6.84 -5.06 -3.09
N VAL A 276 -5.63 -4.71 -3.55
CA VAL A 276 -4.73 -5.69 -4.19
C VAL A 276 -4.40 -6.89 -3.30
N ARG A 277 -4.34 -6.72 -1.98
CA ARG A 277 -4.12 -7.82 -1.02
C ARG A 277 -5.21 -8.91 -1.03
N PHE A 278 -6.34 -8.65 -1.69
CA PHE A 278 -7.43 -9.59 -1.86
C PHE A 278 -7.37 -10.33 -3.20
N ILE A 279 -6.38 -10.05 -4.06
CA ILE A 279 -6.09 -10.84 -5.25
C ILE A 279 -5.69 -12.24 -4.79
N ARG A 280 -6.52 -13.22 -5.10
CA ARG A 280 -6.29 -14.64 -4.82
C ARG A 280 -7.12 -15.49 -5.77
N PRO A 281 -6.74 -16.75 -6.01
CA PRO A 281 -7.58 -17.69 -6.72
C PRO A 281 -8.92 -17.85 -5.98
N THR A 282 -10.01 -17.79 -6.72
CA THR A 282 -11.36 -18.01 -6.22
C THR A 282 -11.85 -19.36 -6.70
N ALA A 283 -12.53 -20.09 -5.81
CA ALA A 283 -13.20 -21.32 -6.18
C ALA A 283 -14.52 -20.97 -6.88
N GLY A 284 -14.78 -21.61 -8.01
CA GLY A 284 -16.01 -21.45 -8.78
C GLY A 284 -16.51 -22.78 -9.32
N MET A 285 -17.69 -22.78 -9.92
CA MET A 285 -18.27 -23.95 -10.60
C MET A 285 -18.48 -23.60 -12.06
N ILE A 286 -17.87 -24.36 -12.97
CA ILE A 286 -18.12 -24.25 -14.41
C ILE A 286 -18.67 -25.61 -14.87
N GLY A 287 -19.91 -25.64 -15.34
CA GLY A 287 -20.57 -26.89 -15.75
C GLY A 287 -20.70 -27.93 -14.63
N GLY A 288 -20.79 -27.49 -13.37
CA GLY A 288 -20.85 -28.38 -12.20
C GLY A 288 -19.50 -28.93 -11.73
N ILE A 289 -18.40 -28.56 -12.40
CA ILE A 289 -17.05 -28.95 -12.02
C ILE A 289 -16.42 -27.84 -11.17
N PRO A 290 -15.89 -28.16 -9.97
CA PRO A 290 -15.12 -27.21 -9.18
C PRO A 290 -13.90 -26.74 -9.97
N THR A 291 -13.79 -25.44 -10.13
CA THR A 291 -12.65 -24.77 -10.76
C THR A 291 -12.02 -23.82 -9.76
N THR A 292 -10.72 -23.61 -9.86
CA THR A 292 -10.01 -22.62 -9.05
C THR A 292 -9.15 -21.79 -9.99
N GLY A 293 -9.31 -20.48 -9.92
CA GLY A 293 -8.60 -19.57 -10.81
C GLY A 293 -8.77 -18.13 -10.36
N TYR A 294 -8.03 -17.23 -11.00
CA TYR A 294 -8.25 -15.81 -10.83
C TYR A 294 -9.50 -15.36 -11.60
N ALA A 295 -10.04 -14.20 -11.25
CA ALA A 295 -11.12 -13.54 -11.98
C ALA A 295 -10.83 -12.03 -12.11
N GLY A 296 -11.66 -11.31 -12.86
CA GLY A 296 -11.47 -9.88 -13.10
C GLY A 296 -10.16 -9.54 -13.84
N GLN A 297 -9.59 -8.38 -13.54
CA GLN A 297 -8.30 -7.95 -14.09
C GLN A 297 -7.15 -8.88 -13.69
N ALA A 298 -7.20 -9.49 -12.50
CA ALA A 298 -6.19 -10.47 -12.08
C ALA A 298 -6.16 -11.69 -13.02
N LEU A 299 -7.30 -12.15 -13.54
CA LEU A 299 -7.34 -13.22 -14.54
C LEU A 299 -6.68 -12.82 -15.85
N GLN A 300 -6.98 -11.62 -16.35
CA GLN A 300 -6.40 -11.12 -17.60
C GLN A 300 -4.87 -11.04 -17.49
N ASN A 301 -4.37 -10.50 -16.37
CA ASN A 301 -2.95 -10.44 -16.08
C ASN A 301 -2.33 -11.83 -15.97
N TYR A 302 -2.99 -12.76 -15.26
CA TYR A 302 -2.52 -14.13 -15.12
C TYR A 302 -2.45 -14.87 -16.47
N GLN A 303 -3.47 -14.73 -17.31
CA GLN A 303 -3.47 -15.28 -18.67
C GLN A 303 -2.36 -14.67 -19.54
N GLY A 304 -2.11 -13.36 -19.40
CA GLY A 304 -1.00 -12.68 -20.05
C GLY A 304 0.36 -13.27 -19.65
N LEU A 305 0.56 -13.53 -18.34
CA LEU A 305 1.76 -14.20 -17.84
C LEU A 305 1.91 -15.62 -18.41
N GLN A 306 0.82 -16.39 -18.47
CA GLN A 306 0.82 -17.73 -19.06
C GLN A 306 1.16 -17.69 -20.55
N ALA A 307 0.61 -16.74 -21.29
CA ALA A 307 0.88 -16.56 -22.71
C ALA A 307 2.36 -16.20 -22.95
N ILE A 308 2.90 -15.26 -22.17
CA ILE A 308 4.33 -14.88 -22.23
C ILE A 308 5.23 -16.07 -21.93
N ALA A 309 4.93 -16.84 -20.89
CA ALA A 309 5.69 -18.02 -20.53
C ALA A 309 5.67 -19.04 -21.67
N LYS A 310 4.47 -19.41 -22.15
CA LYS A 310 4.28 -20.36 -23.25
C LYS A 310 5.01 -19.93 -24.52
N ALA A 311 4.87 -18.67 -24.93
CA ALA A 311 5.51 -18.14 -26.13
C ALA A 311 7.05 -18.20 -26.07
N ASN A 312 7.62 -18.26 -24.87
CA ASN A 312 9.05 -18.33 -24.64
C ASN A 312 9.53 -19.71 -24.16
N GLY A 313 8.68 -20.74 -24.24
CA GLY A 313 9.03 -22.09 -23.81
C GLY A 313 9.32 -22.21 -22.31
N LEU A 314 8.81 -21.27 -21.52
CA LEU A 314 8.94 -21.20 -20.08
C LEU A 314 7.66 -21.69 -19.39
N LYS A 315 7.77 -22.03 -18.11
CA LYS A 315 6.61 -22.19 -17.24
C LYS A 315 6.32 -20.89 -16.52
N ILE A 316 5.11 -20.74 -15.98
CA ILE A 316 4.77 -19.51 -15.25
C ILE A 316 5.71 -19.30 -14.06
N GLU A 317 6.11 -20.39 -13.38
CA GLU A 317 7.03 -20.37 -12.24
C GLU A 317 8.40 -19.75 -12.58
N ASP A 318 8.82 -19.80 -13.84
CA ASP A 318 10.08 -19.20 -14.29
C ASP A 318 10.00 -17.67 -14.34
N LEU A 319 8.78 -17.11 -14.42
CA LEU A 319 8.52 -15.66 -14.43
C LEU A 319 8.25 -15.09 -13.03
N LEU A 320 8.04 -15.94 -12.03
CA LEU A 320 7.66 -15.50 -10.69
C LEU A 320 8.89 -15.08 -9.87
N PRO A 321 8.75 -14.08 -8.99
CA PRO A 321 9.80 -13.74 -8.03
C PRO A 321 10.21 -14.96 -7.22
N ARG A 322 11.50 -15.07 -6.91
CA ARG A 322 12.01 -16.14 -6.04
C ARG A 322 12.04 -15.67 -4.59
N ASP A 323 11.70 -16.56 -3.68
CA ASP A 323 11.80 -16.31 -2.25
C ASP A 323 13.26 -16.41 -1.75
N ALA A 324 13.47 -16.22 -0.46
CA ALA A 324 14.81 -16.29 0.16
C ALA A 324 15.48 -17.68 0.04
N THR A 325 14.70 -18.72 -0.29
CA THR A 325 15.19 -20.09 -0.52
C THR A 325 15.41 -20.40 -2.00
N GLY A 326 15.14 -19.44 -2.90
CA GLY A 326 15.26 -19.59 -4.35
C GLY A 326 14.04 -20.25 -5.01
N MET A 327 12.99 -20.55 -4.24
CA MET A 327 11.76 -21.16 -4.75
C MET A 327 10.85 -20.09 -5.37
N PRO A 328 10.15 -20.41 -6.48
CA PRO A 328 9.21 -19.47 -7.08
C PRO A 328 8.08 -19.17 -6.07
N GLN A 329 7.81 -17.88 -5.88
CA GLN A 329 6.65 -17.42 -5.14
C GLN A 329 5.37 -17.69 -5.93
N THR A 330 4.23 -17.47 -5.30
CA THR A 330 2.93 -17.62 -5.94
C THR A 330 2.63 -16.41 -6.86
N ALA A 331 1.67 -16.56 -7.79
CA ALA A 331 1.39 -15.53 -8.78
C ALA A 331 0.76 -14.26 -8.19
N GLU A 332 0.16 -14.33 -7.01
CA GLU A 332 -0.50 -13.22 -6.32
C GLU A 332 0.44 -12.01 -6.21
N GLY A 333 1.71 -12.21 -5.82
CA GLY A 333 2.65 -11.10 -5.65
C GLY A 333 2.92 -10.31 -6.94
N ILE A 334 3.07 -10.99 -8.08
CA ILE A 334 3.26 -10.30 -9.37
C ILE A 334 1.94 -9.70 -9.88
N LEU A 335 0.80 -10.35 -9.62
CA LEU A 335 -0.52 -9.81 -9.96
C LEU A 335 -0.86 -8.55 -9.17
N GLU A 336 -0.50 -8.50 -7.88
CA GLU A 336 -0.58 -7.29 -7.05
C GLU A 336 0.28 -6.17 -7.64
N GLN A 337 1.51 -6.46 -8.04
CA GLN A 337 2.41 -5.45 -8.63
C GLN A 337 1.91 -4.93 -9.99
N LEU A 338 1.34 -5.80 -10.82
CA LEU A 338 0.69 -5.43 -12.08
C LEU A 338 -0.54 -4.55 -11.83
N ALA A 339 -1.39 -4.92 -10.87
CA ALA A 339 -2.58 -4.14 -10.50
C ALA A 339 -2.22 -2.75 -9.94
N LEU A 340 -1.10 -2.63 -9.23
CA LEU A 340 -0.56 -1.36 -8.74
C LEU A 340 0.20 -0.55 -9.81
N GLY A 341 0.39 -1.08 -11.02
CA GLY A 341 1.23 -0.47 -12.05
C GLY A 341 2.72 -0.39 -11.68
N LYS A 342 3.16 -1.14 -10.66
CA LYS A 342 4.58 -1.20 -10.25
C LYS A 342 5.41 -2.06 -11.21
N VAL A 343 4.76 -3.02 -11.86
CA VAL A 343 5.31 -3.83 -12.95
C VAL A 343 4.42 -3.65 -14.16
N ASP A 344 5.05 -3.62 -15.33
CA ASP A 344 4.37 -3.60 -16.62
C ASP A 344 4.49 -4.98 -17.29
N ILE A 345 3.41 -5.45 -17.91
CA ILE A 345 3.37 -6.78 -18.52
C ILE A 345 4.38 -6.94 -19.67
N ASN A 346 4.68 -5.86 -20.40
CA ASN A 346 5.69 -5.88 -21.46
C ASN A 346 7.10 -5.98 -20.89
N ARG A 347 7.35 -5.41 -19.71
CA ARG A 347 8.61 -5.63 -18.98
C ARG A 347 8.78 -7.12 -18.64
N VAL A 348 7.70 -7.77 -18.17
CA VAL A 348 7.72 -9.22 -17.92
C VAL A 348 8.02 -9.99 -19.21
N ALA A 349 7.43 -9.60 -20.34
CA ALA A 349 7.73 -10.22 -21.64
C ALA A 349 9.20 -10.05 -22.06
N GLN A 350 9.80 -8.88 -21.83
CA GLN A 350 11.22 -8.66 -22.10
C GLN A 350 12.11 -9.53 -21.22
N ASP A 351 11.80 -9.64 -19.92
CA ASP A 351 12.57 -10.48 -19.01
C ASP A 351 12.41 -11.98 -19.31
N ALA A 352 11.21 -12.41 -19.75
CA ALA A 352 10.98 -13.76 -20.26
C ALA A 352 11.87 -14.09 -21.46
N ARG A 353 12.01 -13.18 -22.44
CA ARG A 353 12.90 -13.37 -23.59
C ARG A 353 14.37 -13.52 -23.18
N LYS A 354 14.83 -12.71 -22.21
CA LYS A 354 16.21 -12.82 -21.67
C LYS A 354 16.45 -14.18 -21.01
N LEU A 355 15.47 -14.68 -20.27
CA LEU A 355 15.53 -16.02 -19.68
C LEU A 355 15.53 -17.10 -20.77
N ALA A 356 14.67 -16.99 -21.76
CA ALA A 356 14.55 -17.94 -22.87
C ALA A 356 15.78 -17.98 -23.79
N ALA A 357 16.54 -16.87 -23.86
CA ALA A 357 17.80 -16.78 -24.60
C ALA A 357 18.92 -17.65 -23.99
N LEU A 358 18.79 -18.08 -22.73
CA LEU A 358 19.78 -18.93 -22.07
C LEU A 358 19.85 -20.30 -22.76
N GLY A 359 21.03 -20.65 -23.25
CA GLY A 359 21.26 -21.91 -23.97
C GLY A 359 20.81 -21.92 -25.44
N GLN A 360 20.34 -20.80 -25.98
CA GLN A 360 20.00 -20.68 -27.40
C GLN A 360 21.23 -20.35 -28.26
N PRO A 361 21.20 -20.64 -29.58
CA PRO A 361 22.17 -20.11 -30.54
C PRO A 361 22.15 -18.58 -30.60
N ASP A 362 23.28 -17.95 -30.97
CA ASP A 362 23.41 -16.48 -30.93
C ASP A 362 22.40 -15.78 -31.85
N TYR A 363 22.12 -16.35 -33.03
CA TYR A 363 21.07 -15.85 -33.92
C TYR A 363 19.67 -15.78 -33.24
N VAL A 364 19.28 -16.83 -32.52
CA VAL A 364 18.02 -16.84 -31.75
C VAL A 364 18.05 -15.80 -30.65
N LYS A 365 19.19 -15.63 -29.96
CA LYS A 365 19.34 -14.58 -28.93
C LYS A 365 19.17 -13.19 -29.52
N ASP A 366 19.70 -12.93 -30.71
CA ASP A 366 19.59 -11.64 -31.39
C ASP A 366 18.13 -11.34 -31.75
N LEU A 367 17.39 -12.34 -32.28
CA LEU A 367 15.96 -12.20 -32.56
C LEU A 367 15.13 -11.98 -31.28
N LEU A 368 15.42 -12.70 -30.20
CA LEU A 368 14.81 -12.46 -28.89
C LEU A 368 15.12 -11.04 -28.38
N GLY A 369 16.35 -10.55 -28.60
CA GLY A 369 16.77 -9.20 -28.29
C GLY A 369 16.04 -8.12 -29.10
N GLN A 370 15.63 -8.43 -30.33
CA GLN A 370 14.81 -7.58 -31.19
C GLN A 370 13.32 -7.59 -30.81
N GLY A 371 12.90 -8.45 -29.88
CA GLY A 371 11.54 -8.52 -29.37
C GLY A 371 10.69 -9.65 -29.93
N TYR A 372 11.24 -10.54 -30.76
CA TYR A 372 10.57 -11.80 -31.10
C TYR A 372 10.52 -12.71 -29.87
N ASP A 373 9.56 -13.64 -29.85
CA ASP A 373 9.52 -14.74 -28.88
C ASP A 373 9.93 -16.06 -29.55
N LEU A 374 10.25 -17.08 -28.75
CA LEU A 374 10.68 -18.38 -29.28
C LEU A 374 9.61 -19.03 -30.15
N ASP A 375 8.34 -18.85 -29.82
CA ASP A 375 7.21 -19.37 -30.60
C ASP A 375 7.23 -18.84 -32.02
N SER A 376 7.41 -17.52 -32.17
CA SER A 376 7.52 -16.84 -33.46
C SER A 376 8.75 -17.27 -34.24
N ILE A 377 9.90 -17.39 -33.56
CA ILE A 377 11.18 -17.78 -34.18
C ILE A 377 11.11 -19.21 -34.72
N TYR A 378 10.57 -20.15 -33.93
CA TYR A 378 10.49 -21.56 -34.31
C TYR A 378 9.22 -21.93 -35.08
N SER A 379 8.29 -20.99 -35.30
CA SER A 379 7.00 -21.25 -35.95
C SER A 379 7.13 -21.98 -37.29
N PRO A 380 8.01 -21.58 -38.23
CA PRO A 380 8.14 -22.26 -39.53
C PRO A 380 8.58 -23.72 -39.39
N TYR A 381 9.57 -23.98 -38.54
CA TYR A 381 10.07 -25.32 -38.25
C TYR A 381 9.04 -26.17 -37.52
N ARG A 382 8.26 -25.57 -36.61
CA ARG A 382 7.19 -26.27 -35.91
C ARG A 382 6.10 -26.73 -36.87
N THR A 383 5.72 -25.87 -37.82
CA THR A 383 4.73 -26.23 -38.85
C THR A 383 5.26 -27.34 -39.77
N ALA A 384 6.50 -27.26 -40.24
CA ALA A 384 7.10 -28.35 -41.01
C ALA A 384 7.16 -29.66 -40.21
N MET A 385 7.57 -29.59 -38.96
CA MET A 385 7.59 -30.74 -38.06
C MET A 385 6.22 -31.35 -37.83
N ALA A 386 5.19 -30.53 -37.61
CA ALA A 386 3.81 -30.98 -37.48
C ALA A 386 3.32 -31.68 -38.75
N ASN A 387 3.63 -31.13 -39.92
CA ASN A 387 3.21 -31.69 -41.21
C ASN A 387 3.94 -33.00 -41.55
N THR A 388 5.26 -33.05 -41.33
CA THR A 388 6.05 -34.26 -41.58
C THR A 388 5.71 -35.35 -40.58
N LEU A 389 5.59 -35.03 -39.29
CA LEU A 389 5.33 -36.04 -38.26
C LEU A 389 3.84 -36.29 -38.01
N GLU A 390 2.95 -35.65 -38.78
CA GLU A 390 1.48 -35.72 -38.63
C GLU A 390 1.02 -35.45 -37.18
N LEU A 391 1.66 -34.47 -36.53
CA LEU A 391 1.38 -34.06 -35.15
C LEU A 391 0.55 -32.78 -35.13
N ASP A 392 -0.16 -32.53 -34.03
CA ASP A 392 -0.74 -31.21 -33.78
C ASP A 392 0.38 -30.21 -33.43
N PRO A 393 0.53 -29.09 -34.17
CA PRO A 393 1.54 -28.06 -33.88
C PRO A 393 1.50 -27.57 -32.43
N ASN A 394 0.33 -27.52 -31.79
CA ASN A 394 0.20 -27.03 -30.41
C ASN A 394 0.75 -27.99 -29.35
N THR A 395 1.02 -29.24 -29.74
CA THR A 395 1.57 -30.27 -28.85
C THR A 395 3.10 -30.35 -28.92
N ILE A 396 3.71 -29.70 -29.91
CA ILE A 396 5.16 -29.69 -30.09
C ILE A 396 5.78 -28.66 -29.13
N SER A 397 6.60 -29.15 -28.20
CA SER A 397 7.32 -28.30 -27.26
C SER A 397 8.41 -27.48 -27.93
N LEU A 398 8.59 -26.22 -27.51
CA LEU A 398 9.76 -25.38 -27.86
C LEU A 398 11.09 -25.93 -27.34
N SER A 399 11.04 -26.92 -26.45
CA SER A 399 12.21 -27.65 -25.97
C SER A 399 12.47 -28.96 -26.73
N ASP A 400 11.67 -29.30 -27.75
CA ASP A 400 11.83 -30.55 -28.50
C ASP A 400 13.20 -30.55 -29.22
N PRO A 401 14.06 -31.56 -28.99
CA PRO A 401 15.38 -31.62 -29.63
C PRO A 401 15.30 -31.60 -31.15
N ALA A 402 14.31 -32.26 -31.76
CA ALA A 402 14.15 -32.29 -33.20
C ALA A 402 13.81 -30.90 -33.75
N LEU A 403 12.90 -30.17 -33.08
CA LEU A 403 12.58 -28.79 -33.44
C LEU A 403 13.81 -27.87 -33.36
N ARG A 404 14.62 -28.04 -32.30
CA ARG A 404 15.81 -27.21 -32.09
C ARG A 404 16.93 -27.45 -33.10
N MET A 405 16.96 -28.59 -33.78
CA MET A 405 17.94 -28.82 -34.86
C MET A 405 17.74 -27.89 -36.05
N GLY A 406 16.53 -27.33 -36.25
CA GLY A 406 16.24 -26.41 -37.34
C GLY A 406 17.04 -25.11 -37.27
N ILE A 407 17.41 -24.68 -36.06
CA ILE A 407 18.25 -23.50 -35.83
C ILE A 407 19.44 -23.91 -34.97
N SER A 408 20.59 -24.09 -35.60
CA SER A 408 21.82 -24.56 -34.96
C SER A 408 22.77 -23.40 -34.62
N LYS A 409 23.91 -23.70 -33.98
CA LYS A 409 24.97 -22.69 -33.78
C LYS A 409 25.64 -22.30 -35.09
N GLU A 410 25.61 -23.22 -36.05
CA GLU A 410 26.19 -23.11 -37.38
C GLU A 410 25.25 -22.35 -38.35
N GLY A 411 24.02 -22.05 -37.92
CA GLY A 411 23.02 -21.29 -38.67
C GLY A 411 21.69 -22.02 -38.84
N ASP A 412 20.79 -21.37 -39.55
CA ASP A 412 19.46 -21.86 -39.90
C ASP A 412 19.55 -22.96 -40.96
N MET A 413 18.96 -24.12 -40.67
CA MET A 413 18.78 -25.17 -41.67
C MET A 413 17.65 -24.75 -42.61
N ASN A 414 17.79 -24.92 -43.92
CA ASN A 414 16.65 -24.67 -44.79
C ASN A 414 15.51 -25.68 -44.46
N LEU A 415 14.27 -25.29 -44.75
CA LEU A 415 13.10 -26.08 -44.35
C LEU A 415 13.09 -27.49 -44.98
N TYR A 416 13.61 -27.63 -46.20
CA TYR A 416 13.68 -28.90 -46.91
C TYR A 416 14.64 -29.89 -46.25
N ASP A 417 15.85 -29.43 -45.88
CA ASP A 417 16.83 -30.22 -45.16
C ASP A 417 16.32 -30.59 -43.77
N PHE A 418 15.57 -29.68 -43.14
CA PHE A 418 14.91 -29.93 -41.87
C PHE A 418 13.86 -31.04 -41.98
N GLU A 419 12.93 -30.96 -42.94
CA GLU A 419 11.95 -32.02 -43.23
C GLU A 419 12.63 -33.37 -43.53
N ARG A 420 13.72 -33.36 -44.31
CA ARG A 420 14.52 -34.56 -44.58
C ARG A 420 15.15 -35.14 -43.32
N SER A 421 15.63 -34.28 -42.41
CA SER A 421 16.17 -34.71 -41.12
C SER A 421 15.08 -35.33 -40.23
N LEU A 422 13.85 -34.81 -40.27
CA LEU A 422 12.71 -35.33 -39.50
C LEU A 422 12.28 -36.73 -39.93
N ARG A 423 12.51 -37.13 -41.18
CA ARG A 423 12.28 -38.53 -41.62
C ARG A 423 13.19 -39.55 -40.92
N LYS A 424 14.26 -39.08 -40.26
CA LYS A 424 15.13 -39.91 -39.41
C LYS A 424 14.68 -39.93 -37.95
N ASP A 425 13.68 -39.13 -37.57
CA ASP A 425 13.10 -39.14 -36.23
C ASP A 425 12.30 -40.44 -36.02
N ASN A 426 12.43 -41.07 -34.86
CA ASN A 426 11.72 -42.31 -34.54
C ASN A 426 10.19 -42.19 -34.62
N ARG A 427 9.64 -40.98 -34.54
CA ARG A 427 8.20 -40.73 -34.67
C ARG A 427 7.72 -40.87 -36.11
N TRP A 428 8.60 -40.65 -37.10
CA TRP A 428 8.25 -40.70 -38.53
C TRP A 428 7.67 -42.04 -38.94
N GLN A 429 8.22 -43.17 -38.45
CA GLN A 429 7.76 -44.52 -38.83
C GLN A 429 6.26 -44.78 -38.54
N TYR A 430 5.62 -43.96 -37.70
CA TYR A 430 4.23 -44.11 -37.34
C TYR A 430 3.27 -43.31 -38.22
N THR A 431 3.77 -42.39 -39.06
CA THR A 431 2.98 -41.53 -39.94
C THR A 431 2.40 -42.28 -41.12
N GLN A 432 1.35 -41.75 -41.74
CA GLN A 432 0.79 -42.31 -42.96
C GLN A 432 1.75 -42.16 -44.13
N GLN A 433 2.44 -41.02 -44.21
CA GLN A 433 3.46 -40.78 -45.24
C GLN A 433 4.58 -41.82 -45.21
N ALA A 434 5.08 -42.20 -44.03
CA ALA A 434 6.10 -43.25 -43.91
C ALA A 434 5.59 -44.62 -44.40
N ARG A 435 4.34 -44.96 -44.10
CA ARG A 435 3.73 -46.23 -44.53
C ARG A 435 3.48 -46.30 -46.03
N GLY A 436 3.35 -45.15 -46.71
CA GLY A 436 3.23 -45.07 -48.16
C GLY A 436 4.57 -45.18 -48.90
N GLU A 437 5.70 -45.03 -48.21
CA GLU A 437 7.06 -45.13 -48.78
C GLU A 437 7.66 -46.54 -48.66
N VAL A 438 7.01 -47.48 -47.97
CA VAL A 438 7.49 -48.86 -47.71
C VAL A 438 6.95 -49.86 -48.72
#